data_AF-A0A2E5HHD3-F1
#
_entry.id   AF-A0A2E5HHD3-F1
#
_cell.length_a   1.000
_cell.length_b   1.000
_cell.length_c   1.000
_cell.angle_alpha   90.00
_cell.angle_beta   90.00
_cell.angle_gamma   90.00
#
_symmetry.space_group_name_H-M   'P 1'
#
loop_
_entity.id
_entity.type
_entity.pdbx_description
1 polymer ?
#
loop_
_entity_poly.entity_id
_entity_poly.type
_entity_poly.pdbx_seq_one_letter_code
_entity_poly.pdbx_strand_id
1 'polypeptide(L)'
;MTICTSLALGISGKDAAKFSFLLAIPAISGAGLLMALDMKGGPISIPITQLMAAFISSFSVGYISLKWLLGLLESGKFHRFGYYCITVGLITFCMG
;
A
#
# COMPACT_ATOMS: atom_id res chain seq x y z
N MET A 1 3.49 -9.87 -1.07
CA MET A 1 4.22 -11.14 -0.87
C MET A 1 4.04 -11.65 0.55
N THR A 2 4.53 -10.96 1.58
CA THR A 2 4.47 -11.38 2.99
C THR A 2 3.08 -11.80 3.49
N ILE A 3 2.03 -11.05 3.14
CA ILE A 3 0.63 -11.35 3.53
C ILE A 3 0.09 -12.61 2.82
N CYS A 4 0.51 -12.83 1.57
CA CYS A 4 0.12 -14.02 0.81
C CYS A 4 0.79 -15.27 1.40
N THR A 5 2.07 -15.18 1.77
CA THR A 5 2.81 -16.29 2.37
C THR A 5 2.27 -16.66 3.75
N SER A 6 1.99 -15.67 4.60
CA SER A 6 1.41 -15.92 5.93
C SER A 6 0.04 -16.57 5.86
N LEU A 7 -0.78 -16.19 4.88
CA LEU A 7 -2.11 -16.78 4.75
C LEU A 7 -2.08 -18.16 4.07
N ALA A 8 -1.13 -18.41 3.15
CA ALA A 8 -0.84 -19.75 2.67
C ALA A 8 -0.38 -20.69 3.81
N LEU A 9 0.22 -20.14 4.86
CA LEU A 9 0.61 -20.84 6.08
C LEU A 9 -0.54 -20.99 7.10
N GLY A 10 -1.76 -20.52 6.80
CA GLY A 10 -2.94 -20.62 7.66
C GLY A 10 -3.03 -19.58 8.78
N ILE A 11 -2.18 -18.56 8.77
CA ILE A 11 -2.16 -17.50 9.79
C ILE A 11 -3.24 -16.46 9.47
N SER A 12 -3.95 -16.00 10.51
CA SER A 12 -5.02 -15.00 10.38
C SER A 12 -4.50 -13.74 9.68
N GLY A 13 -5.24 -13.27 8.67
CA GLY A 13 -4.89 -12.10 7.86
C GLY A 13 -4.60 -10.83 8.66
N LYS A 14 -5.17 -10.74 9.86
CA LYS A 14 -5.02 -9.61 10.78
C LYS A 14 -3.60 -9.47 11.34
N ASP A 15 -2.96 -10.58 11.69
CA ASP A 15 -1.60 -10.55 12.25
C ASP A 15 -0.57 -10.30 11.16
N ALA A 16 -0.78 -10.90 9.97
CA ALA A 16 0.02 -10.64 8.79
C ALA A 16 0.02 -9.15 8.38
N ALA A 17 -1.16 -8.53 8.38
CA ALA A 17 -1.32 -7.12 8.08
C ALA A 17 -0.60 -6.24 9.10
N LYS A 18 -0.73 -6.53 10.40
CA LYS A 18 0.00 -5.83 11.47
C LYS A 18 1.52 -5.90 11.28
N PHE A 19 2.04 -7.08 10.97
CA PHE A 19 3.46 -7.28 10.75
C PHE A 19 3.95 -6.50 9.52
N SER A 20 3.17 -6.55 8.43
CA SER A 20 3.47 -5.79 7.22
C SER A 20 3.42 -4.28 7.44
N PHE A 21 2.51 -3.79 8.29
CA PHE A 21 2.41 -2.37 8.64
C PHE A 21 3.62 -1.92 9.46
N LEU A 22 4.03 -2.72 10.45
CA LEU A 22 5.23 -2.45 11.25
C LEU A 22 6.49 -2.34 10.37
N LEU A 23 6.58 -3.17 9.33
CA LEU A 23 7.69 -3.18 8.37
C LEU A 23 7.57 -2.04 7.35
N ALA A 24 6.35 -1.65 6.97
CA ALA A 24 6.10 -0.55 6.05
C ALA A 24 6.46 0.82 6.66
N ILE A 25 6.23 1.04 7.96
CA ILE A 25 6.57 2.31 8.62
C ILE A 25 8.04 2.72 8.42
N PRO A 26 9.06 1.91 8.78
CA PRO A 26 10.46 2.27 8.58
C PRO A 26 10.83 2.33 7.10
N ALA A 27 10.26 1.47 6.24
CA ALA A 27 10.54 1.48 4.80
C ALA A 27 10.02 2.76 4.13
N ILE A 28 8.77 3.15 4.38
CA ILE A 28 8.14 4.35 3.85
C ILE A 28 8.83 5.59 4.42
N SER A 29 9.14 5.60 5.72
CA SER A 29 9.85 6.73 6.35
C SER A 29 11.25 6.91 5.77
N GLY A 30 11.99 5.82 5.57
CA GLY A 30 13.31 5.85 4.93
C GLY A 30 13.24 6.31 3.47
N ALA A 31 12.31 5.78 2.68
CA ALA A 31 12.11 6.18 1.29
C ALA A 31 11.70 7.65 1.18
N GLY A 32 10.79 8.12 2.04
CA GLY A 32 10.38 9.53 2.10
C GLY A 32 11.53 10.45 2.48
N LEU A 33 12.37 10.05 3.45
CA LEU A 33 13.56 10.81 3.84
C LEU A 33 14.57 10.91 2.69
N LEU A 34 14.81 9.79 1.99
CA LEU A 34 15.70 9.75 0.84
C LEU A 34 15.21 10.64 -0.31
N MET A 35 13.91 10.56 -0.62
CA MET A 35 13.28 11.38 -1.66
C MET A 35 13.28 12.87 -1.30
N ALA A 36 13.10 13.21 -0.02
CA ALA A 36 13.21 14.58 0.46
C ALA A 36 14.64 15.13 0.39
N LEU A 37 15.66 14.28 0.59
CA LEU A 37 17.06 14.67 0.42
C LEU A 37 17.42 14.86 -1.06
N ASP A 38 16.89 14.02 -1.94
CA ASP A 38 17.08 14.10 -3.40
C ASP A 38 16.39 15.35 -4.01
N MET A 39 15.18 15.69 -3.54
CA MET A 39 14.42 16.85 -4.01
C MET A 39 15.01 18.21 -3.60
N LYS A 40 15.96 18.28 -2.66
CA LYS A 40 16.59 19.54 -2.22
C LYS A 40 17.33 20.31 -3.34
N GLY A 41 17.61 19.67 -4.47
CA GLY A 41 18.25 20.30 -5.64
C GLY A 41 17.29 20.93 -6.66
N GLY A 42 15.97 20.75 -6.54
CA GLY A 42 14.99 21.18 -7.55
C GLY A 42 14.14 22.39 -7.12
N PRO A 43 13.82 23.34 -8.03
CA PRO A 43 12.96 24.48 -7.74
C PRO A 43 11.49 24.05 -7.74
N ILE A 44 11.08 23.30 -6.73
CA ILE A 44 9.70 22.82 -6.62
C ILE A 44 9.10 23.43 -5.37
N SER A 45 8.52 24.63 -5.53
CA SER A 45 7.70 25.26 -4.49
C SER A 45 6.35 24.55 -4.46
N ILE A 46 6.31 23.35 -3.87
CA ILE A 46 5.03 22.68 -3.58
C ILE A 46 4.39 23.46 -2.43
N PRO A 47 3.20 24.06 -2.61
CA PRO A 47 2.53 24.76 -1.54
C PRO A 47 2.20 23.79 -0.41
N ILE A 48 2.48 24.21 0.84
CA ILE A 48 2.27 23.40 2.06
C ILE A 48 0.85 22.81 2.13
N THR A 49 -0.13 23.53 1.58
CA THR A 49 -1.53 23.09 1.47
C THR A 49 -1.70 21.82 0.65
N GLN A 50 -1.01 21.69 -0.49
CA GLN A 50 -1.06 20.47 -1.32
C GLN A 50 -0.33 19.32 -0.64
N LEU A 51 0.78 19.58 0.05
CA LEU A 51 1.51 18.55 0.78
C LEU A 51 0.66 17.97 1.92
N MET A 52 -0.02 18.83 2.68
CA MET A 52 -0.96 18.40 3.72
C MET A 52 -2.14 17.61 3.16
N ALA A 53 -2.74 18.06 2.05
CA ALA A 53 -3.83 17.33 1.40
C ALA A 53 -3.38 15.95 0.87
N ALA A 54 -2.20 15.87 0.26
CA ALA A 54 -1.61 14.62 -0.19
C ALA A 54 -1.33 13.67 0.99
N PHE A 55 -0.80 14.19 2.09
CA PHE A 55 -0.53 13.40 3.29
C PHE A 55 -1.81 12.80 3.89
N ILE A 56 -2.85 13.62 4.07
CA ILE A 56 -4.13 13.20 4.64
C ILE A 56 -4.85 12.22 3.70
N SER A 57 -4.85 12.48 2.39
CA SER A 57 -5.47 11.60 1.41
C SER A 57 -4.78 10.24 1.36
N SER A 58 -3.45 10.21 1.32
CA SER A 58 -2.68 8.97 1.29
C SER A 58 -2.85 8.16 2.59
N PHE A 59 -2.89 8.83 3.74
CA PHE A 59 -3.17 8.18 5.03
C PHE A 59 -4.58 7.56 5.06
N SER A 60 -5.59 8.33 4.63
CA SER A 60 -6.98 7.89 4.63
C SER A 60 -7.21 6.73 3.67
N VAL A 61 -6.73 6.85 2.42
CA VAL A 61 -6.84 5.80 1.40
C VAL A 61 -6.07 4.55 1.82
N GLY A 62 -4.88 4.70 2.41
CA GLY A 62 -4.11 3.58 2.93
C GLY A 62 -4.85 2.82 4.03
N TYR A 63 -5.43 3.53 5.01
CA TYR A 63 -6.21 2.91 6.09
C TYR A 63 -7.47 2.20 5.59
N ILE A 64 -8.23 2.85 4.69
CA ILE A 64 -9.43 2.26 4.09
C ILE A 64 -9.07 1.00 3.31
N SER A 65 -8.04 1.07 2.46
CA SER A 65 -7.57 -0.06 1.66
C SER A 65 -7.15 -1.24 2.53
N LEU A 66 -6.47 -0.97 3.64
CA LEU A 66 -6.07 -2.01 4.59
C LEU A 66 -7.28 -2.70 5.23
N LYS A 67 -8.25 -1.90 5.71
CA LYS A 67 -9.48 -2.44 6.33
C LYS A 67 -10.29 -3.27 5.33
N TRP A 68 -10.39 -2.81 4.09
CA TRP A 68 -11.06 -3.53 3.01
C TRP A 68 -10.35 -4.84 2.66
N LEU A 69 -9.02 -4.80 2.53
CA LEU A 69 -8.20 -5.96 2.26
C LEU A 69 -8.38 -7.03 3.35
N LEU A 70 -8.35 -6.62 4.63
CA LEU A 70 -8.58 -7.49 5.78
C LEU A 70 -9.95 -8.17 5.74
N GLY A 71 -11.02 -7.41 5.50
CA GLY A 71 -12.37 -7.97 5.40
C GLY A 71 -12.55 -8.93 4.22
N LEU A 72 -11.90 -8.65 3.09
CA LEU A 72 -11.88 -9.54 1.93
C LEU A 72 -11.11 -10.84 2.23
N LEU A 73 -10.01 -10.71 3.00
CA LEU A 73 -9.17 -11.82 3.47
C LEU A 73 -9.94 -12.75 4.44
N GLU A 74 -10.57 -12.19 5.46
CA GLU A 74 -11.37 -12.93 6.44
C GLU A 74 -12.57 -13.64 5.80
N SER A 75 -13.11 -13.09 4.72
CA SER A 75 -14.19 -13.73 3.96
C SER A 75 -13.75 -14.99 3.18
N GLY A 76 -12.47 -15.40 3.23
CA GLY A 76 -11.94 -16.62 2.60
C GLY A 76 -11.90 -16.59 1.07
N LYS A 77 -12.23 -15.46 0.44
CA LYS A 77 -12.36 -15.33 -1.03
C LYS A 77 -11.07 -14.83 -1.68
N PHE A 78 -9.92 -15.42 -1.31
CA PHE A 78 -8.62 -15.11 -1.93
C PHE A 78 -8.63 -15.18 -3.46
N HIS A 79 -9.47 -16.07 -4.00
CA HIS A 79 -9.66 -16.22 -5.44
C HIS A 79 -10.14 -14.93 -6.14
N ARG A 80 -10.96 -14.10 -5.47
CA ARG A 80 -11.37 -12.80 -6.04
C ARG A 80 -10.21 -11.81 -6.12
N PHE A 81 -9.28 -11.85 -5.17
CA PHE A 81 -8.11 -10.98 -5.18
C PHE A 81 -7.15 -11.35 -6.31
N GLY A 82 -6.96 -12.66 -6.54
CA GLY A 82 -6.19 -13.16 -7.69
C GLY A 82 -6.78 -12.70 -9.02
N TYR A 83 -8.10 -12.81 -9.19
CA TYR A 83 -8.78 -12.35 -10.40
C TYR A 83 -8.64 -10.83 -10.60
N TYR A 84 -8.76 -10.04 -9.53
CA TYR A 84 -8.53 -8.60 -9.57
C TYR A 84 -7.10 -8.23 -10.00
N CYS A 85 -6.10 -8.95 -9.50
CA CYS A 85 -4.71 -8.71 -9.87
C CYS A 85 -4.44 -9.06 -11.35
N ILE A 86 -5.04 -10.15 -11.84
CA ILE A 86 -4.95 -10.55 -13.26
C ILE A 86 -5.61 -9.51 -14.17
N THR A 87 -6.82 -9.04 -13.84
CA THR A 87 -7.51 -8.03 -14.67
C THR A 87 -6.75 -6.71 -14.70
N VAL A 88 -6.26 -6.23 -13.55
CA VAL A 88 -5.45 -5.01 -13.50
C VAL A 88 -4.14 -5.17 -14.27
N GLY A 89 -3.47 -6.33 -14.16
CA GLY A 89 -2.27 -6.62 -14.93
C GLY A 89 -2.51 -6.62 -16.44
N LEU A 90 -3.61 -7.22 -16.90
CA LEU A 90 -4.03 -7.21 -18.31
C LEU A 90 -4.33 -5.80 -18.83
N ILE A 91 -5.00 -4.98 -18.03
CA ILE A 91 -5.31 -3.59 -18.40
C ILE A 91 -4.02 -2.78 -18.55
N THR A 92 -3.10 -2.87 -17.58
CA THR A 92 -1.81 -2.16 -17.65
C THR A 92 -0.98 -2.62 -18.84
N PHE A 93 -0.98 -3.92 -19.16
CA PHE A 93 -0.26 -4.45 -20.32
C PHE A 93 -0.85 -3.96 -21.66
N CYS A 94 -2.17 -3.81 -21.77
CA CYS A 94 -2.80 -3.26 -22.97
C CYS A 94 -2.65 -1.73 -23.10
N MET A 95 -2.38 -1.02 -22.00
CA MET A 95 -2.32 0.45 -21.96
C MET A 95 -0.88 1.00 -21.98
N GLY A 96 0.12 0.11 -21.97
CA GLY A 96 1.52 0.40 -22.24
C GLY A 96 1.92 -0.04 -23.64
#